data_AF-A0A1F5AHH2-F1
#
_entry.id   AF-A0A1F5AHH2-F1
#
_cell.length_a   1.000
_cell.length_b   1.000
_cell.length_c   1.000
_cell.angle_alpha   90.00
_cell.angle_beta   90.00
_cell.angle_gamma   90.00
#
_symmetry.space_group_name_H-M   'P 1'
#
loop_
_entity.id
_entity.type
_entity.pdbx_description
1 polymer ?
#
loop_
_entity_poly.entity_id
_entity_poly.type
_entity_poly.pdbx_seq_one_letter_code
_entity_poly.pdbx_strand_id
1 'polypeptide(L)'
;MSNRLSREKINFLSRQILNLLNDNDQVEFLDDPNEIRLIIVKAIEEEMRLYETLDKKAIEKIQSQKKVIEEGSREWEILYRKYYNDELAKLGKLAE
;
A
#
# COMPACT_ATOMS: atom_id res chain seq x y z
N MET A 1 4.69 -11.34 3.03
CA MET A 1 5.28 -11.14 1.68
C MET A 1 5.91 -9.76 1.62
N SER A 2 7.17 -9.62 1.18
CA SER A 2 7.82 -8.30 1.09
C SER A 2 7.34 -7.57 -0.18
N ASN A 3 6.19 -6.90 -0.10
CA ASN A 3 5.66 -6.11 -1.22
C ASN A 3 6.28 -4.71 -1.23
N ARG A 4 7.61 -4.65 -1.34
CA ARG A 4 8.37 -3.40 -1.27
C ARG A 4 8.85 -2.98 -2.65
N LEU A 5 8.40 -1.82 -3.12
CA LEU A 5 9.02 -1.13 -4.25
C LEU A 5 10.33 -0.48 -3.79
N SER A 6 11.36 -0.57 -4.63
CA SER A 6 12.60 0.17 -4.39
C SER A 6 12.38 1.67 -4.65
N ARG A 7 13.22 2.52 -4.05
CA ARG A 7 13.20 3.97 -4.28
C ARG A 7 13.35 4.32 -5.76
N GLU A 8 14.16 3.57 -6.50
CA GLU A 8 14.31 3.73 -7.95
C GLU A 8 13.01 3.45 -8.70
N LYS A 9 12.31 2.36 -8.35
CA LYS A 9 11.00 2.03 -8.94
C LYS A 9 9.96 3.11 -8.63
N ILE A 10 9.92 3.60 -7.38
CA ILE A 10 9.00 4.68 -6.98
C ILE A 10 9.31 5.95 -7.79
N ASN A 11 10.58 6.33 -7.92
CA ASN A 11 10.97 7.48 -8.73
C ASN A 11 10.61 7.30 -10.21
N PHE A 12 10.85 6.11 -10.77
CA PHE A 12 10.48 5.79 -12.15
C PHE A 12 8.97 5.93 -12.35
N LEU A 13 8.15 5.32 -11.50
CA LEU A 13 6.69 5.41 -11.55
C LEU A 13 6.22 6.86 -11.39
N SER A 14 6.81 7.63 -10.47
CA SER A 14 6.43 9.04 -10.27
C SER A 14 6.61 9.89 -11.53
N ARG A 15 7.65 9.63 -12.31
CA ARG A 15 7.90 10.32 -13.60
C ARG A 15 6.91 9.88 -14.66
N GLN A 16 6.60 8.58 -14.75
CA GLN A 16 5.61 8.07 -15.70
C GLN A 16 4.23 8.65 -15.43
N ILE A 17 3.80 8.69 -14.16
CA ILE A 17 2.52 9.28 -13.75
C ILE A 17 2.50 10.78 -14.07
N LEU A 18 3.56 11.51 -13.72
CA LEU A 18 3.66 12.94 -14.05
C LEU A 18 3.50 13.20 -15.56
N ASN A 19 4.18 12.42 -16.40
CA ASN A 19 4.08 12.56 -17.86
C ASN A 19 2.66 12.28 -18.34
N LEU A 20 2.01 11.22 -17.84
CA LEU A 20 0.61 10.90 -18.19
C LEU A 20 -0.36 12.00 -17.76
N LEU A 21 -0.11 12.65 -16.63
CA LEU A 21 -0.91 13.79 -16.18
C LEU A 21 -0.66 15.02 -17.06
N ASN A 22 0.58 15.26 -17.46
CA ASN A 22 0.94 16.37 -18.34
C ASN A 22 0.38 16.22 -19.77
N ASP A 23 0.28 14.98 -20.25
CA ASP A 23 -0.27 14.67 -21.58
C ASP A 23 -1.82 14.64 -21.60
N ASN A 24 -2.46 14.89 -20.46
CA ASN A 24 -3.92 14.91 -20.33
C ASN A 24 -4.45 16.35 -20.40
N ASP A 25 -5.16 16.66 -21.49
CA ASP A 25 -5.76 17.98 -21.73
C ASP A 25 -6.76 18.45 -20.65
N GLN A 26 -7.24 17.55 -19.79
CA GLN A 26 -8.14 17.86 -18.68
C GLN A 26 -7.40 18.22 -17.38
N VAL A 27 -6.07 18.22 -17.38
CA VAL A 27 -5.24 18.47 -16.20
C VAL A 27 -4.39 19.71 -16.43
N GLU A 28 -4.48 20.67 -15.51
CA GLU A 28 -3.63 21.85 -15.48
C GLU A 28 -2.73 21.79 -14.24
N PHE A 29 -1.42 22.00 -14.44
CA PHE A 29 -0.45 22.02 -13.35
C PHE A 29 -0.41 23.43 -12.74
N LEU A 30 -0.73 23.52 -11.45
CA LEU A 30 -0.72 24.78 -10.71
C LEU A 30 0.64 25.07 -10.05
N ASP A 31 1.48 24.04 -9.91
CA ASP A 31 2.80 24.08 -9.27
C ASP A 31 3.87 23.54 -10.23
N ASP A 32 5.14 23.66 -9.82
CA ASP A 32 6.27 23.15 -10.59
C ASP A 32 6.17 21.61 -10.77
N PRO A 33 6.46 21.07 -11.97
CA PRO A 33 6.38 19.64 -12.24
C PRO A 33 7.18 18.76 -11.26
N ASN A 34 8.31 19.25 -10.73
CA ASN A 34 9.09 18.49 -9.75
C ASN A 34 8.40 18.44 -8.39
N GLU A 35 7.70 19.51 -7.97
CA GLU A 35 6.91 19.50 -6.73
C GLU A 35 5.76 18.51 -6.83
N ILE A 36 5.02 18.54 -7.95
CA ILE A 36 3.95 17.56 -8.25
C ILE A 36 4.51 16.13 -8.24
N ARG A 37 5.66 15.91 -8.87
CA ARG A 37 6.33 14.60 -8.86
C ARG A 37 6.68 14.12 -7.45
N LEU A 38 7.14 15.01 -6.57
CA LEU A 38 7.45 14.68 -5.18
C LEU A 38 6.18 14.34 -4.38
N ILE A 39 5.05 14.98 -4.67
CA ILE A 39 3.74 14.62 -4.11
C ILE A 39 3.34 13.21 -4.56
N ILE A 40 3.52 12.88 -5.84
CA ILE A 40 3.25 11.52 -6.35
C ILE A 40 4.14 10.48 -5.64
N VAL A 41 5.44 10.75 -5.45
CA VAL A 41 6.33 9.88 -4.68
C VAL A 41 5.78 9.67 -3.26
N LYS A 42 5.42 10.75 -2.58
CA LYS A 42 4.90 10.69 -1.22
C LYS A 42 3.60 9.88 -1.13
N ALA A 43 2.68 10.07 -2.07
CA ALA A 43 1.43 9.31 -2.13
C ALA A 43 1.68 7.81 -2.30
N ILE A 44 2.60 7.41 -3.19
CA ILE A 44 2.99 5.99 -3.36
C ILE A 44 3.57 5.42 -2.06
N GLU A 45 4.46 6.17 -1.39
CA GLU A 45 5.07 5.74 -0.13
C GLU A 45 4.05 5.62 1.01
N GLU A 46 3.09 6.53 1.09
CA GLU A 46 2.01 6.49 2.07
C GLU A 46 1.12 5.26 1.87
N GLU A 47 0.74 4.99 0.63
CA GLU A 47 -0.03 3.80 0.28
C GLU A 47 0.72 2.51 0.62
N MET A 48 2.02 2.45 0.33
CA MET A 48 2.86 1.31 0.74
C MET A 48 2.91 1.13 2.26
N ARG A 49 3.07 2.23 3.03
CA ARG A 49 3.07 2.19 4.51
C ARG A 49 1.73 1.71 5.05
N LEU A 50 0.63 2.04 4.38
CA LEU A 50 -0.70 1.56 4.74
C LEU A 50 -0.78 0.04 4.61
N TYR A 51 -0.39 -0.52 3.46
CA TYR A 51 -0.39 -1.97 3.26
C TYR A 51 0.54 -2.72 4.23
N GLU A 52 1.73 -2.17 4.52
CA GLU A 52 2.63 -2.73 5.55
C GLU A 52 1.96 -2.75 6.94
N THR A 53 1.16 -1.74 7.25
CA THR A 53 0.43 -1.66 8.52
C THR A 53 -0.68 -2.72 8.60
N LEU A 54 -1.39 -2.96 7.50
CA LEU A 54 -2.43 -4.00 7.42
C LEU A 54 -1.82 -5.40 7.58
N ASP A 55 -0.69 -5.65 6.93
CA ASP A 55 0.07 -6.91 7.04
C ASP A 55 0.45 -7.19 8.50
N LYS A 56 1.04 -6.19 9.18
CA LYS A 56 1.40 -6.30 10.60
C LYS A 56 0.20 -6.62 11.48
N LYS A 57 -0.91 -5.89 11.32
CA LYS A 57 -2.14 -6.14 12.09
C LYS A 57 -2.70 -7.53 11.88
N ALA A 58 -2.67 -8.03 10.64
CA ALA A 58 -3.11 -9.39 10.33
C ALA A 58 -2.23 -10.42 11.04
N ILE A 59 -0.90 -10.26 11.00
CA ILE A 59 0.07 -11.14 11.67
C ILE A 59 -0.11 -11.11 13.19
N GLU A 60 -0.21 -9.93 13.80
CA GLU A 60 -0.47 -9.75 15.24
C GLU A 60 -1.77 -10.46 15.68
N LYS A 61 -2.81 -10.43 14.83
CA LYS A 61 -4.09 -11.12 15.09
C LYS A 61 -3.98 -12.66 15.01
N ILE A 62 -3.02 -13.19 14.25
CA ILE A 62 -2.69 -14.62 14.26
C ILE A 62 -1.87 -14.97 15.50
N GLN A 63 -0.89 -14.14 15.84
CA GLN A 63 0.00 -14.38 16.98
C GLN A 63 -0.73 -14.29 18.33
N SER A 64 -1.81 -13.52 18.41
CA SER A 64 -2.68 -13.43 19.60
C SER A 64 -3.65 -14.61 19.78
N GLN A 65 -3.64 -15.60 18.88
CA GLN A 65 -4.44 -16.81 19.06
C GLN A 65 -3.93 -17.66 20.23
N LYS A 66 -4.84 -18.34 20.93
CA LYS A 66 -4.49 -19.21 22.06
C LYS A 66 -3.59 -20.38 21.66
N LYS A 67 -3.72 -20.84 20.42
CA LYS A 67 -2.92 -21.92 19.83
C LYS A 67 -1.79 -21.28 19.03
N VAL A 68 -0.56 -21.79 19.20
CA VAL A 68 0.57 -21.42 18.32
C VAL A 68 0.27 -21.94 16.92
N ILE A 69 0.22 -21.03 15.95
CA ILE A 69 -0.02 -21.34 14.54
C ILE A 69 1.28 -21.07 13.79
N GLU A 70 1.86 -22.13 13.23
CA GLU A 70 3.14 -22.07 12.54
C GLU A 70 3.03 -21.26 11.23
N GLU A 71 3.92 -20.28 11.06
CA GLU A 71 3.98 -19.45 9.85
C GLU A 71 4.29 -20.31 8.62
N GLY A 72 3.57 -20.07 7.53
CA GLY A 72 3.66 -20.89 6.31
C GLY A 72 2.85 -22.20 6.35
N SER A 73 2.23 -22.54 7.49
CA SER A 73 1.24 -23.63 7.51
C SER A 73 -0.04 -23.23 6.76
N ARG A 74 -0.79 -24.23 6.27
CA ARG A 74 -2.09 -23.99 5.62
C ARG A 74 -3.08 -23.26 6.53
N GLU A 75 -3.07 -23.56 7.83
CA GLU A 75 -3.91 -22.88 8.82
C GLU A 75 -3.53 -21.39 8.93
N TRP A 76 -2.23 -21.10 8.96
CA TRP A 76 -1.72 -19.73 8.98
C TRP A 76 -2.13 -18.95 7.73
N GLU A 77 -1.96 -19.54 6.54
CA GLU A 77 -2.31 -18.87 5.27
C GLU A 77 -3.80 -18.50 5.20
N ILE A 78 -4.68 -19.40 5.67
CA ILE A 78 -6.12 -19.16 5.72
C ILE A 78 -6.44 -18.00 6.66
N LEU A 79 -5.85 -17.98 7.86
CA LEU A 79 -6.09 -16.94 8.85
C LEU A 79 -5.50 -15.59 8.41
N TYR A 80 -4.31 -15.59 7.81
CA TYR A 80 -3.69 -14.41 7.24
C TYR A 80 -4.58 -13.77 6.20
N ARG A 81 -5.02 -14.52 5.19
CA ARG A 81 -5.93 -13.99 4.14
C ARG A 81 -7.21 -13.42 4.75
N LYS A 82 -7.80 -14.13 5.72
CA LYS A 82 -9.01 -13.66 6.41
C LYS A 82 -8.78 -12.33 7.12
N TYR A 83 -7.77 -12.26 7.99
CA TYR A 83 -7.53 -11.08 8.81
C TYR A 83 -7.02 -9.89 8.00
N TYR A 84 -6.21 -10.13 6.98
CA TYR A 84 -5.81 -9.08 6.05
C TYR A 84 -7.01 -8.48 5.32
N ASN A 85 -7.93 -9.32 4.81
CA ASN A 85 -9.16 -8.86 4.19
C ASN A 85 -10.08 -8.12 5.19
N ASP A 86 -10.16 -8.56 6.44
CA ASP A 86 -10.90 -7.86 7.49
C ASP A 86 -10.32 -6.44 7.72
N GLU A 87 -9.00 -6.30 7.79
CA GLU A 87 -8.35 -5.00 7.99
C GLU A 87 -8.49 -4.10 6.75
N LEU A 88 -8.40 -4.66 5.53
CA LEU A 88 -8.69 -3.94 4.28
C LEU A 88 -10.13 -3.41 4.25
N ALA A 89 -11.10 -4.23 4.62
CA ALA A 89 -12.52 -3.83 4.62
C ALA A 89 -12.80 -2.69 5.60
N LYS A 90 -12.03 -2.57 6.69
CA LYS A 90 -12.13 -1.43 7.61
C LYS A 90 -11.66 -0.13 6.98
N LEU A 91 -10.62 -0.16 6.14
CA LEU A 91 -10.17 1.02 5.42
C LEU A 91 -11.20 1.49 4.41
N GLY A 92 -11.78 0.57 3.63
CA GLY A 92 -12.84 0.91 2.67
C GLY A 92 -14.06 1.56 3.33
N LYS A 93 -14.45 1.08 4.51
CA LYS A 93 -15.56 1.66 5.29
C LYS A 93 -15.27 3.01 5.94
N LEU A 94 -14.01 3.43 6.04
CA LEU A 94 -13.60 4.73 6.59
C LEU A 94 -13.45 5.79 5.49
N ALA A 95 -13.43 5.39 4.22
CA ALA A 95 -13.28 6.26 3.06
C ALA A 95 -14.63 6.68 2.41
N GLU A 96 -15.75 6.13 2.89
CA GLU A 96 -17.13 6.59 2.63
C GLU A 96 -17.62 7.50 3.76
#